data_AF-A0A813JGA2-F1
#
_entry.id   AF-A0A813JGA2-F1
#
_cell.length_a   1.000
_cell.length_b   1.000
_cell.length_c   1.000
_cell.angle_alpha   90.00
_cell.angle_beta   90.00
_cell.angle_gamma   90.00
#
_symmetry.space_group_name_H-M   'P 1'
#
loop_
_entity.id
_entity.type
_entity.pdbx_description
1 polymer ?
#
loop_
_entity_poly.entity_id
_entity_poly.type
_entity_poly.pdbx_seq_one_letter_code
_entity_poly.pdbx_strand_id
1 'polypeptide(L)'
;VDLVEQDPSSRQVYHDVAAEFARQHGLMFMEASAVTSLNVNEVFEKLLEEVYAKAPKTSRVLGNPESSNDGRGAFDSHSAVTISPGASHGNGQSCDGGLC
;
A
#
# COMPACT_ATOMS: atom_id res chain seq x y z
N VAL A 1 -14.71 10.84 -24.37
CA VAL A 1 -13.37 10.30 -24.67
C VAL A 1 -12.39 10.91 -23.67
N ASP A 2 -11.39 10.16 -23.22
CA ASP A 2 -10.41 10.65 -22.24
C ASP A 2 -9.57 11.81 -22.83
N LEU A 3 -9.03 12.69 -21.98
CA LEU A 3 -8.28 13.86 -22.47
C LEU A 3 -6.96 13.45 -23.14
N VAL A 4 -6.27 12.46 -22.56
CA VAL A 4 -4.99 11.98 -23.08
C VAL A 4 -5.18 11.08 -24.29
N GLU A 5 -6.32 10.39 -24.41
CA GLU A 5 -6.69 9.65 -25.61
C GLU A 5 -7.00 10.57 -26.80
N GLN A 6 -7.59 11.74 -26.55
CA GLN A 6 -7.86 12.74 -27.58
C GLN A 6 -6.60 13.48 -28.04
N ASP A 7 -5.77 13.87 -27.07
CA ASP A 7 -4.52 14.58 -27.32
C ASP A 7 -3.39 13.94 -26.49
N PRO A 8 -2.57 13.07 -27.11
CA PRO A 8 -1.43 12.44 -26.43
C PRO A 8 -0.41 13.46 -25.91
N SER A 9 -0.32 14.66 -26.49
CA SER A 9 0.62 15.70 -26.06
C SER A 9 0.21 16.38 -24.75
N SER A 10 -1.06 16.25 -24.37
CA SER A 10 -1.55 16.72 -23.07
C SER A 10 -1.00 15.91 -21.89
N ARG A 11 -0.47 14.69 -22.14
CA ARG A 11 0.15 13.84 -21.12
C ARG A 11 1.43 14.47 -20.58
N GLN A 12 1.39 14.89 -19.32
CA GLN A 12 2.56 15.46 -18.63
C GLN A 12 3.43 14.43 -17.91
N VAL A 13 2.90 13.22 -17.67
CA VAL A 13 3.61 12.15 -16.96
C VAL A 13 3.52 10.87 -17.79
N TYR A 14 4.69 10.30 -18.09
CA TYR A 14 4.78 9.02 -18.77
C TYR A 14 4.47 7.87 -17.80
N HIS A 15 3.82 6.84 -18.33
CA HIS A 15 3.38 5.69 -17.56
C HIS A 15 4.53 4.99 -16.84
N ASP A 16 5.67 4.81 -17.51
CA ASP A 16 6.87 4.17 -16.96
C ASP A 16 7.46 4.94 -15.78
N VAL A 17 7.52 6.27 -15.87
CA VAL A 17 7.99 7.15 -14.79
C VAL A 17 7.09 7.02 -13.56
N ALA A 18 5.77 7.06 -13.74
CA ALA A 18 4.82 6.91 -12.64
C ALA A 18 4.85 5.50 -12.01
N ALA A 19 4.96 4.46 -12.84
CA ALA A 19 5.09 3.08 -12.38
C ALA A 19 6.38 2.85 -11.58
N GLU A 20 7.49 3.39 -12.05
CA GLU A 20 8.78 3.29 -11.36
C GLU A 20 8.77 4.04 -10.03
N PHE A 21 8.17 5.24 -9.98
CA PHE A 21 7.97 5.98 -8.73
C PHE A 21 7.18 5.16 -7.71
N ALA A 22 6.04 4.60 -8.11
CA ALA A 22 5.23 3.78 -7.21
C ALA A 22 6.01 2.56 -6.68
N ARG A 23 6.77 1.89 -7.56
CA ARG A 23 7.61 0.75 -7.19
C ARG A 23 8.66 1.12 -6.14
N GLN A 24 9.34 2.26 -6.29
CA GLN A 24 10.36 2.74 -5.34
C GLN A 24 9.76 3.05 -3.96
N HIS A 25 8.50 3.48 -3.91
CA HIS A 25 7.81 3.84 -2.67
C HIS A 25 6.92 2.73 -2.10
N GLY A 26 6.89 1.54 -2.71
CA GLY A 26 6.05 0.43 -2.27
C GLY A 26 4.55 0.70 -2.42
N LEU A 27 4.16 1.50 -3.42
CA LEU A 27 2.78 1.84 -3.75
C LEU A 27 2.28 0.98 -4.93
N MET A 28 0.96 0.76 -4.96
CA MET A 28 0.30 0.21 -6.16
C MET A 28 0.11 1.31 -7.20
N PHE A 29 0.23 0.96 -8.48
CA PHE A 29 0.03 1.90 -9.59
C PHE A 29 -0.82 1.30 -10.70
N MET A 30 -1.76 2.10 -11.21
CA MET A 30 -2.58 1.79 -12.37
C MET A 30 -3.19 3.09 -12.93
N GLU A 31 -3.15 3.28 -14.25
CA GLU A 31 -3.90 4.36 -14.91
C GLU A 31 -5.38 4.00 -15.01
N ALA A 32 -6.27 4.97 -14.78
CA ALA A 32 -7.71 4.79 -14.89
C ALA A 32 -8.37 6.07 -15.43
N SER A 33 -9.51 5.93 -16.10
CA SER A 33 -10.31 7.07 -16.56
C SER A 33 -11.76 6.94 -16.11
N ALA A 34 -12.21 7.88 -15.28
CA ALA A 34 -13.61 7.98 -14.88
C ALA A 34 -14.52 8.40 -16.06
N VAL A 35 -13.95 9.00 -17.11
CA VAL A 35 -14.70 9.47 -18.29
C VAL A 35 -15.08 8.29 -19.19
N THR A 36 -14.20 7.31 -19.33
CA THR A 36 -14.42 6.11 -20.16
C THR A 36 -14.69 4.84 -19.35
N SER A 37 -14.70 4.94 -18.02
CA SER A 37 -14.74 3.82 -17.07
C SER A 37 -13.56 2.86 -17.16
N LEU A 38 -12.48 3.24 -17.86
CA LEU A 38 -11.28 2.42 -18.00
C LEU A 38 -10.64 2.17 -16.63
N ASN A 39 -10.43 0.89 -16.30
CA ASN A 39 -9.74 0.39 -15.10
C ASN A 39 -10.33 0.82 -13.75
N VAL A 40 -11.42 1.60 -13.70
CA VAL A 40 -11.97 2.14 -12.45
C VAL A 40 -12.32 1.00 -11.48
N ASN A 41 -13.06 -0.01 -11.94
CA ASN A 41 -13.43 -1.15 -11.11
C ASN A 41 -12.20 -1.97 -10.68
N GLU A 42 -11.30 -2.25 -11.62
CA GLU A 42 -10.11 -3.06 -11.37
C GLU A 42 -9.17 -2.42 -10.32
N VAL A 43 -9.04 -1.09 -10.31
CA VAL A 43 -8.26 -0.37 -9.29
C VAL A 43 -8.82 -0.63 -7.91
N PHE A 44 -10.15 -0.52 -7.75
CA PHE A 44 -10.78 -0.73 -6.45
C PHE A 44 -10.75 -2.20 -6.02
N GLU A 45 -10.98 -3.14 -6.93
CA GLU A 45 -10.88 -4.58 -6.64
C GLU A 45 -9.49 -4.96 -6.13
N LYS A 46 -8.43 -4.56 -6.85
CA LYS A 46 -7.04 -4.83 -6.44
C LYS A 46 -6.67 -4.18 -5.11
N LEU A 47 -7.16 -2.97 -4.86
CA LEU A 47 -6.96 -2.30 -3.57
C LEU A 47 -7.61 -3.06 -2.43
N LEU A 48 -8.85 -3.53 -2.61
CA LEU A 48 -9.59 -4.28 -1.60
C LEU A 48 -8.93 -5.63 -1.31
N GLU A 49 -8.48 -6.34 -2.35
CA GLU A 49 -7.72 -7.58 -2.20
C GLU A 49 -6.46 -7.38 -1.38
N GLU A 50 -5.69 -6.32 -1.67
CA GLU A 50 -4.44 -6.01 -0.97
C GLU A 50 -4.67 -5.66 0.51
N VAL A 51 -5.69 -4.86 0.79
CA VAL A 51 -6.05 -4.50 2.17
C VAL A 51 -6.52 -5.73 2.94
N TYR A 52 -7.32 -6.60 2.31
CA TYR A 52 -7.78 -7.83 2.94
C TYR A 52 -6.64 -8.81 3.22
N ALA A 53 -5.67 -8.91 2.32
CA ALA A 53 -4.49 -9.75 2.48
C ALA A 53 -3.57 -9.25 3.60
N LYS A 54 -3.43 -7.92 3.75
CA LYS A 54 -2.59 -7.28 4.78
C LYS A 54 -3.27 -7.13 6.14
N ALA A 55 -4.58 -7.32 6.23
CA ALA A 55 -5.31 -7.23 7.49
C ALA A 55 -4.76 -8.26 8.50
N PRO A 56 -4.38 -7.83 9.72
CA PRO A 56 -3.92 -8.76 10.74
C PRO A 56 -5.01 -9.79 11.04
N LYS A 57 -4.62 -11.07 11.11
CA LYS A 57 -5.54 -12.20 11.33
C LYS A 57 -6.33 -12.13 12.65
N THR A 58 -6.01 -11.17 13.52
CA THR A 58 -6.60 -10.98 14.85
C THR A 58 -8.07 -10.56 14.81
N SER A 59 -8.57 -10.01 13.69
CA SER A 59 -9.99 -9.66 13.55
C SER A 59 -10.84 -10.73 12.84
N ARG A 60 -10.24 -11.85 12.42
CA ARG A 60 -10.97 -12.93 11.73
C ARG A 60 -11.70 -13.88 12.71
N VAL A 61 -11.57 -13.66 14.02
CA VAL A 61 -12.31 -14.37 15.07
C VAL A 61 -13.63 -13.65 15.33
N LEU A 62 -14.55 -13.76 14.38
CA LEU A 62 -15.99 -13.54 14.60
C LEU A 62 -16.72 -14.75 13.99
N GLY A 63 -16.52 -15.92 14.60
CA GLY A 63 -17.12 -17.14 14.07
C GLY A 63 -16.90 -18.42 14.88
N ASN A 64 -16.66 -18.34 16.19
CA ASN A 64 -16.67 -19.49 17.10
C ASN A 64 -16.59 -19.03 18.57
N PRO A 65 -17.71 -19.00 19.32
CA PRO A 65 -17.66 -18.86 20.76
C PRO A 65 -17.34 -20.22 21.38
N GLU A 66 -16.07 -20.61 21.42
CA GLU A 66 -15.68 -21.69 22.32
C GLU A 66 -14.31 -21.45 22.98
N SER A 67 -14.43 -21.19 24.28
CA SER A 67 -13.48 -21.51 25.35
C SER A 67 -12.30 -20.58 25.64
N SER A 68 -12.40 -20.05 26.86
CA SER A 68 -11.32 -19.80 27.83
C SER A 68 -10.69 -18.40 27.88
N ASN A 69 -11.07 -17.75 28.98
CA ASN A 69 -10.41 -16.67 29.69
C ASN A 69 -8.88 -16.69 29.61
N ASP A 70 -8.27 -15.54 29.34
CA ASP A 70 -7.21 -14.98 30.18
C ASP A 70 -7.00 -13.51 29.79
N GLY A 71 -7.07 -12.64 30.79
CA GLY A 71 -7.02 -11.19 30.61
C GLY A 71 -5.62 -10.67 30.25
N ARG A 72 -5.63 -9.37 29.88
CA ARG A 72 -4.50 -8.44 29.65
C ARG A 72 -4.08 -8.30 28.17
N GLY A 73 -4.50 -7.19 27.58
CA GLY A 73 -3.90 -6.65 26.37
C GLY A 73 -4.45 -5.26 26.09
N ALA A 74 -3.63 -4.23 26.30
CA ALA A 74 -3.96 -2.83 26.12
C ALA A 74 -4.42 -2.54 24.68
N PHE A 75 -5.49 -1.74 24.56
CA PHE A 75 -5.94 -1.19 23.29
C PHE A 75 -5.13 0.06 22.98
N ASP A 76 -3.99 -0.10 22.31
CA ASP A 76 -3.27 1.02 21.72
C ASP A 76 -3.93 1.40 20.39
N SER A 77 -4.78 2.43 20.45
CA SER A 77 -5.54 3.01 19.34
C SER A 77 -4.68 3.76 18.32
N HIS A 78 -3.66 3.14 17.73
CA HIS A 78 -2.94 3.74 16.60
C HIS A 78 -2.46 2.65 15.64
N SER A 79 -3.37 2.07 14.85
CA SER A 79 -2.98 1.42 13.60
C SER A 79 -2.63 2.51 12.58
N ALA A 80 -1.50 3.18 12.79
CA ALA A 80 -0.87 3.95 11.74
C ALA A 80 -0.52 2.95 10.62
N VAL A 81 -0.98 3.23 9.40
CA VAL A 81 -0.40 2.64 8.18
C VAL A 81 1.09 2.91 8.25
N THR A 82 1.84 1.88 8.65
CA THR A 82 3.29 1.93 8.66
C THR A 82 3.71 1.33 7.34
N ILE A 83 4.05 2.18 6.37
CA ILE A 83 4.70 1.72 5.15
C ILE A 83 6.10 1.29 5.57
N SER A 84 6.31 -0.02 5.66
CA SER A 84 7.61 -0.60 5.97
C SER A 84 8.66 -0.09 4.98
N PRO A 85 9.78 0.50 5.42
CA PRO A 85 10.88 0.78 4.52
C PRO A 85 11.44 -0.57 4.06
N GLY A 86 11.53 -0.74 2.74
CA GLY A 86 12.02 -1.95 2.11
C GLY A 86 13.40 -2.36 2.64
N ALA A 87 13.56 -3.66 2.85
CA ALA A 87 14.82 -4.29 3.20
C ALA A 87 15.87 -4.07 2.08
N SER A 88 16.74 -3.10 2.27
CA SER A 88 17.99 -2.96 1.51
C SER A 88 19.07 -3.78 2.22
N HIS A 89 19.39 -4.94 1.66
CA HIS A 89 20.65 -5.63 1.94
C HIS A 89 21.81 -4.76 1.42
N GLY A 90 22.52 -4.08 2.31
CA GLY A 90 23.70 -3.29 2.02
C GLY A 90 24.78 -3.57 3.07
N ASN A 91 25.88 -4.15 2.61
CA ASN A 91 27.03 -4.61 3.39
C ASN A 91 27.81 -3.43 4.02
N GLY A 92 28.10 -3.51 5.32
CA GLY A 92 29.23 -2.90 6.03
C GLY A 92 29.48 -1.38 5.96
N GLN A 93 29.30 -0.68 7.08
CA GLN A 93 30.37 0.08 7.76
C GLN A 93 29.86 0.72 9.06
N SER A 94 30.58 0.43 10.14
CA SER A 94 30.44 1.02 11.48
C SER A 94 30.89 2.48 11.44
N CYS A 95 30.06 3.40 11.92
CA CYS A 95 30.53 4.69 12.43
C CYS A 95 30.27 4.74 13.94
N ASP A 96 31.36 4.56 14.67
CA ASP A 96 31.44 4.65 16.12
C ASP A 96 31.73 6.12 16.50
N GLY A 97 30.85 6.70 17.33
CA GLY A 97 31.20 7.81 18.22
C GLY A 97 30.80 9.23 17.82
N GLY A 98 30.01 9.89 18.69
CA GLY A 98 30.05 11.35 18.87
C GLY A 98 28.73 12.05 19.17
N LEU A 99 28.54 12.43 20.44
CA LEU A 99 27.50 13.32 20.98
C LEU A 99 27.46 14.70 20.29
N CYS A 100 26.29 15.14 19.82
CA CYS A 100 25.48 16.26 20.32
C CYS A 100 24.26 16.49 19.42
#